data_AF-A0A7J9E2W1-F1
#
_entry.id   AF-A0A7J9E2W1-F1
#
_cell.length_a   1.000
_cell.length_b   1.000
_cell.length_c   1.000
_cell.angle_alpha   90.00
_cell.angle_beta   90.00
_cell.angle_gamma   90.00
#
_symmetry.space_group_name_H-M   'P 1'
#
loop_
_entity.id
_entity.type
_entity.pdbx_description
1 polymer ?
#
loop_
_entity_poly.entity_id
_entity_poly.type
_entity_poly.pdbx_seq_one_letter_code
_entity_poly.pdbx_strand_id
1 'polypeptide(L)'
;MKRLAAGPMTTLEYNEWWDFETRNAELENKIEQMEEEKMNLRLDIDVQKLEAETLRKGKNKAEEDLDSLKTDYKKLCLSMRTVGLGKTSEQWRKEIQDEKAKVDRWERKFQGAQTRNETLEKILLES
;
A
#
# COMPACT_ATOMS: atom_id res chain seq x y z
N MET A 1 -67.48 -53.10 23.15
CA MET A 1 -66.74 -52.36 22.11
C MET A 1 -66.70 -53.21 20.85
N LYS A 2 -67.43 -52.84 19.80
CA LYS A 2 -67.42 -53.56 18.52
C LYS A 2 -66.18 -53.11 17.74
N ARG A 3 -65.32 -54.05 17.33
CA ARG A 3 -64.22 -53.78 16.39
C ARG A 3 -64.83 -53.70 14.99
N LEU A 4 -64.74 -52.55 14.34
CA LEU A 4 -65.03 -52.45 12.91
C LEU A 4 -63.85 -53.11 12.19
N ALA A 5 -64.10 -54.27 11.57
CA ALA A 5 -63.12 -54.90 10.70
C ALA A 5 -62.98 -54.03 9.44
N ALA A 6 -61.82 -53.40 9.26
CA ALA A 6 -61.47 -52.81 7.98
C ALA A 6 -61.46 -53.93 6.93
N GLY A 7 -62.24 -53.76 5.86
CA GLY A 7 -62.30 -54.72 4.76
C GLY A 7 -60.95 -54.83 4.03
N PRO A 8 -60.73 -55.90 3.24
CA PRO A 8 -59.51 -56.05 2.47
C PRO A 8 -59.36 -54.89 1.47
N MET A 9 -58.21 -54.21 1.53
CA MET A 9 -57.87 -53.09 0.65
C MET A 9 -57.88 -53.52 -0.81
N THR A 10 -58.51 -52.75 -1.69
CA THR A 10 -58.57 -53.08 -3.11
C THR A 10 -57.23 -52.76 -3.79
N THR A 11 -56.92 -53.44 -4.89
CA THR A 11 -55.69 -53.22 -5.66
C THR A 11 -55.57 -51.80 -6.22
N LEU A 12 -56.69 -51.12 -6.47
CA LEU A 12 -56.72 -49.74 -6.95
C LEU A 12 -56.32 -48.75 -5.84
N GLU A 13 -56.89 -48.90 -4.64
CA GLU A 13 -56.55 -48.06 -3.47
C GLU A 13 -55.07 -48.21 -3.07
N TYR A 14 -54.49 -49.39 -3.24
CA TYR A 14 -53.07 -49.63 -2.98
C TYR A 14 -52.15 -48.88 -3.96
N ASN A 15 -52.50 -48.85 -5.25
CA ASN A 15 -51.71 -48.14 -6.26
C ASN A 15 -51.77 -46.62 -6.05
N GLU A 16 -52.96 -46.08 -5.73
CA GLU A 16 -53.12 -44.66 -5.43
C GLU A 16 -52.35 -44.24 -4.17
N TRP A 17 -52.34 -45.10 -3.14
CA TRP A 17 -51.54 -44.87 -1.94
C TRP A 17 -50.03 -44.93 -2.23
N TRP A 18 -49.58 -45.89 -3.03
CA TRP A 18 -48.17 -46.02 -3.40
C TRP A 18 -47.68 -44.82 -4.22
N ASP A 19 -48.50 -44.34 -5.16
CA ASP A 19 -48.20 -43.14 -5.95
C ASP A 19 -48.13 -41.89 -5.06
N PHE A 20 -49.01 -41.79 -4.06
CA PHE A 20 -48.97 -40.71 -3.06
C PHE A 20 -47.67 -40.74 -2.25
N GLU A 21 -47.28 -41.89 -1.74
CA GLU A 21 -46.07 -42.05 -0.92
C GLU A 21 -44.80 -41.69 -1.72
N THR A 22 -44.74 -42.12 -2.97
CA THR A 22 -43.63 -41.79 -3.89
C THR A 22 -43.54 -40.30 -4.15
N ARG A 23 -44.69 -39.65 -4.41
CA ARG A 23 -44.75 -38.20 -4.62
C ARG A 23 -44.40 -37.42 -3.36
N ASN A 24 -44.72 -37.96 -2.18
CA ASN A 24 -44.36 -37.34 -0.91
C ASN A 24 -42.84 -37.42 -0.66
N ALA A 25 -42.23 -38.59 -0.90
CA ALA A 25 -40.77 -38.75 -0.81
C ALA A 25 -40.01 -37.84 -1.79
N GLU A 26 -40.53 -37.64 -3.00
CA GLU A 26 -39.95 -36.67 -3.94
C GLU A 26 -40.03 -35.22 -3.44
N LEU A 27 -41.11 -34.85 -2.74
CA LEU A 27 -41.27 -33.52 -2.17
C LEU A 27 -40.32 -33.31 -0.99
N GLU A 28 -40.17 -34.30 -0.11
CA GLU A 28 -39.21 -34.26 1.00
C GLU A 28 -37.77 -34.08 0.48
N ASN A 29 -37.36 -34.85 -0.53
CA ASN A 29 -36.04 -34.68 -1.16
C ASN A 29 -35.84 -33.27 -1.75
N LYS A 30 -36.87 -32.69 -2.37
CA LYS A 30 -36.79 -31.31 -2.89
C LYS A 30 -36.69 -30.28 -1.76
N ILE A 31 -37.39 -30.49 -0.65
CA ILE A 31 -37.30 -29.62 0.52
C ILE A 31 -35.87 -29.66 1.09
N GLU A 32 -35.30 -30.85 1.26
CA GLU A 32 -33.93 -31.02 1.76
C GLU A 32 -32.90 -30.32 0.86
N GLN A 33 -32.99 -30.51 -0.47
CA GLN A 33 -32.14 -29.81 -1.43
C GLN A 33 -32.25 -28.29 -1.34
N MET A 34 -33.47 -27.75 -1.23
CA MET A 34 -33.67 -26.31 -1.08
C MET A 34 -33.12 -25.77 0.25
N GLU A 35 -33.19 -26.54 1.32
CA GLU A 35 -32.60 -26.17 2.61
C GLU A 35 -31.07 -26.15 2.57
N GLU A 36 -30.47 -27.12 1.89
CA GLU A 36 -29.02 -27.17 1.64
C GLU A 36 -28.56 -25.98 0.79
N GLU A 37 -29.22 -25.73 -0.35
CA GLU A 37 -28.91 -24.58 -1.22
C GLU A 37 -29.03 -23.26 -0.46
N LYS A 38 -30.08 -23.10 0.36
CA LYS A 38 -30.27 -21.91 1.20
C LYS A 38 -29.16 -21.76 2.24
N MET A 39 -28.67 -22.84 2.82
CA MET A 39 -27.53 -22.80 3.75
C MET A 39 -26.25 -22.39 3.03
N ASN A 40 -25.97 -22.98 1.86
CA ASN A 40 -24.81 -22.65 1.05
C ASN A 40 -24.81 -21.17 0.63
N LEU A 41 -25.93 -20.65 0.15
CA LEU A 41 -26.07 -19.23 -0.20
C LEU A 41 -25.82 -18.30 1.00
N ARG A 42 -26.24 -18.68 2.21
CA ARG A 42 -25.95 -17.91 3.42
C ARG A 42 -24.45 -17.87 3.71
N LEU A 43 -23.78 -19.02 3.59
CA LEU A 43 -22.33 -19.09 3.77
C LEU A 43 -21.58 -18.23 2.75
N ASP A 44 -21.98 -18.29 1.47
CA ASP A 44 -21.39 -17.47 0.40
C ASP A 44 -21.54 -15.97 0.68
N ILE A 45 -22.72 -15.54 1.14
CA ILE A 45 -22.97 -14.15 1.53
C ILE A 45 -22.01 -13.72 2.65
N ASP A 46 -21.81 -14.57 3.67
CA ASP A 46 -20.94 -14.24 4.79
C ASP A 46 -19.45 -14.24 4.41
N VAL A 47 -19.03 -15.14 3.50
CA VAL A 47 -17.69 -15.12 2.89
C VAL A 47 -17.47 -13.81 2.13
N GLN A 48 -18.41 -13.41 1.26
CA GLN A 48 -18.31 -12.15 0.50
C GLN A 48 -18.24 -10.92 1.41
N LYS A 49 -19.01 -10.89 2.50
CA LYS A 49 -18.92 -9.81 3.50
C LYS A 49 -17.53 -9.74 4.14
N LEU A 50 -16.97 -10.89 4.52
CA LEU A 50 -15.66 -10.95 5.16
C LEU A 50 -14.55 -10.51 4.19
N GLU A 51 -14.61 -10.97 2.94
CA GLU A 51 -13.70 -10.52 1.88
C GLU A 51 -13.79 -9.01 1.65
N ALA A 52 -15.00 -8.45 1.53
CA ALA A 52 -15.19 -7.01 1.38
C ALA A 52 -14.63 -6.22 2.58
N GLU A 53 -14.76 -6.74 3.80
CA GLU A 53 -14.22 -6.09 4.99
C GLU A 53 -12.69 -6.09 5.02
N THR A 54 -12.06 -7.21 4.68
CA THR A 54 -10.59 -7.32 4.61
C THR A 54 -10.01 -6.42 3.51
N LEU A 55 -10.65 -6.37 2.35
CA LEU A 55 -10.29 -5.44 1.27
C LEU A 55 -10.39 -3.99 1.71
N ARG A 56 -11.47 -3.62 2.41
CA ARG A 56 -11.64 -2.26 2.96
C ARG A 56 -10.51 -1.90 3.94
N LYS A 57 -10.16 -2.81 4.86
CA LYS A 57 -9.06 -2.59 5.81
C LYS A 57 -7.72 -2.42 5.09
N GLY A 58 -7.44 -3.25 4.09
CA GLY A 58 -6.23 -3.16 3.26
C GLY A 58 -6.14 -1.82 2.51
N LYS A 59 -7.25 -1.38 1.90
CA LYS A 59 -7.32 -0.09 1.19
C LYS A 59 -7.03 1.08 2.13
N ASN A 60 -7.66 1.12 3.30
CA ASN A 60 -7.47 2.21 4.26
C ASN A 60 -6.01 2.30 4.71
N LYS A 61 -5.36 1.16 4.99
CA LYS A 61 -3.94 1.13 5.36
C LYS A 61 -3.04 1.66 4.23
N ALA A 62 -3.29 1.23 2.99
CA ALA A 62 -2.54 1.72 1.84
C ALA A 62 -2.70 3.23 1.63
N GLU A 63 -3.88 3.79 1.92
CA GLU A 63 -4.16 5.22 1.87
C GLU A 63 -3.41 5.99 2.97
N GLU A 64 -3.40 5.49 4.21
CA GLU A 64 -2.61 6.03 5.33
C GLU A 64 -1.10 6.03 5.00
N ASP A 65 -0.58 4.91 4.47
CA ASP A 65 0.83 4.79 4.07
C ASP A 65 1.18 5.79 2.95
N LEU A 66 0.28 5.99 1.98
CA LEU A 66 0.46 6.98 0.90
C LEU A 66 0.49 8.42 1.43
N ASP A 67 -0.39 8.76 2.37
CA ASP A 67 -0.41 10.09 2.99
C ASP A 67 0.83 10.36 3.85
N SER A 68 1.33 9.35 4.56
CA SER A 68 2.61 9.43 5.26
C SER A 68 3.76 9.68 4.28
N LEU A 69 3.84 8.89 3.21
CA LEU A 69 4.87 9.03 2.17
C LEU A 69 4.83 10.41 1.50
N LYS A 70 3.64 10.91 1.17
CA LYS A 70 3.43 12.24 0.61
C LYS A 70 3.92 13.34 1.55
N THR A 71 3.73 13.16 2.85
CA THR A 71 4.20 14.08 3.89
C THR A 71 5.72 14.07 3.98
N ASP A 72 6.33 12.89 4.02
CA ASP A 72 7.79 12.76 4.10
C ASP A 72 8.49 13.24 2.83
N TYR A 73 7.91 12.99 1.65
CA TYR A 73 8.36 13.57 0.40
C TYR A 73 8.38 15.10 0.42
N LYS A 74 7.30 15.74 0.90
CA LYS A 74 7.25 17.20 1.04
C LYS A 74 8.33 17.72 1.99
N LYS A 75 8.55 17.04 3.13
CA LYS A 75 9.64 17.39 4.07
C LYS A 75 11.01 17.29 3.40
N LEU A 76 11.26 16.22 2.64
CA LEU A 76 12.49 16.03 1.89
C LEU A 76 12.71 17.14 0.85
N CYS A 77 11.68 17.51 0.09
CA CYS A 77 11.79 18.62 -0.85
C CYS A 77 12.13 19.95 -0.16
N LEU A 78 11.53 20.21 1.01
CA LEU A 78 11.83 21.41 1.80
C LEU A 78 13.25 21.37 2.36
N SER A 79 13.69 20.22 2.90
CA SER A 79 15.05 20.08 3.39
C SER A 79 16.06 20.34 2.27
N MET A 80 15.92 19.70 1.10
CA MET A 80 16.78 19.93 -0.07
C MET A 80 16.85 21.41 -0.50
N ARG A 81 15.73 22.16 -0.43
CA ARG A 81 15.73 23.61 -0.68
C ARG A 81 16.52 24.39 0.37
N THR A 82 16.37 24.04 1.66
CA THR A 82 17.04 24.73 2.77
C THR A 82 18.54 24.44 2.88
N VAL A 83 18.99 23.20 2.64
CA VAL A 83 20.44 22.87 2.65
C VAL A 83 21.19 23.38 1.42
N GLY A 84 20.54 24.17 0.55
CA GLY A 84 21.17 24.72 -0.65
C GLY A 84 21.47 23.69 -1.74
N LEU A 85 21.00 22.44 -1.59
CA LEU A 85 20.97 21.43 -2.65
C LEU A 85 20.08 21.85 -3.82
N GLY A 86 19.21 22.84 -3.62
CA GLY A 86 18.46 23.53 -4.67
C GLY A 86 19.27 24.53 -5.49
N LYS A 87 20.54 24.80 -5.17
CA LYS A 87 21.41 25.62 -6.04
C LYS A 87 21.55 24.93 -7.39
N THR A 88 21.33 25.67 -8.47
CA THR A 88 21.58 25.12 -9.81
C THR A 88 23.08 24.86 -9.98
N SER A 89 23.41 23.89 -10.83
CA SER A 89 24.81 23.54 -11.16
C SER A 89 25.63 24.78 -11.60
N GLU A 90 24.99 25.77 -12.21
CA GLU A 90 25.60 27.06 -12.56
C GLU A 90 25.95 27.93 -11.35
N GLN A 91 25.09 28.00 -10.33
CA GLN A 91 25.41 28.74 -9.10
C GLN A 91 26.62 28.14 -8.40
N TRP A 92 26.72 26.80 -8.37
CA TRP A 92 27.90 26.10 -7.85
C TRP A 92 29.17 26.39 -8.66
N ARG A 93 29.07 26.36 -10.00
CA ARG A 93 30.21 26.71 -10.86
C ARG A 93 30.69 28.14 -10.63
N LYS A 94 29.77 29.09 -10.43
CA LYS A 94 30.08 30.49 -10.19
C LYS A 94 30.77 30.70 -8.84
N GLU A 95 30.26 30.10 -7.77
CA GLU A 95 30.92 30.12 -6.45
C GLU A 95 32.34 29.53 -6.52
N ILE A 96 32.53 28.40 -7.20
CA ILE A 96 33.86 27.79 -7.37
C ILE A 96 34.80 28.73 -8.14
N GLN A 97 34.33 29.42 -9.18
CA GLN A 97 35.16 30.39 -9.91
C GLN A 97 35.50 31.62 -9.04
N ASP A 98 34.54 32.15 -8.29
CA ASP A 98 34.77 33.29 -7.40
C ASP A 98 35.79 32.95 -6.30
N GLU A 99 35.73 31.73 -5.77
CA GLU A 99 36.67 31.26 -4.75
C GLU A 99 38.06 30.99 -5.33
N LYS A 100 38.16 30.41 -6.54
CA LYS A 100 39.44 30.33 -7.27
C LYS A 100 40.06 31.70 -7.49
N ALA A 101 39.27 32.68 -7.92
CA ALA A 101 39.75 34.04 -8.14
C ALA A 101 40.22 34.71 -6.83
N LYS A 102 39.64 34.36 -5.68
CA LYS A 102 40.13 34.81 -4.37
C LYS A 102 41.46 34.17 -4.02
N VAL A 103 41.62 32.85 -4.24
CA VAL A 103 42.89 32.15 -4.02
C VAL A 103 44.00 32.76 -4.87
N ASP A 104 43.77 32.98 -6.17
CA ASP A 104 44.77 33.58 -7.06
C ASP A 104 45.17 35.01 -6.65
N ARG A 105 44.25 35.76 -6.04
CA ARG A 105 44.55 37.09 -5.47
C ARG A 105 45.42 36.98 -4.22
N TRP A 106 45.14 36.02 -3.35
CA TRP A 106 45.94 35.78 -2.16
C TRP A 106 47.34 35.28 -2.51
N GLU A 107 47.46 34.39 -3.48
CA GLU A 107 48.75 33.88 -3.96
C GLU A 107 49.64 35.03 -4.46
N ARG A 108 49.10 35.91 -5.30
CA ARG A 108 49.86 37.10 -5.77
C ARG A 108 50.29 38.02 -4.63
N LYS A 109 49.43 38.22 -3.63
CA LYS A 109 49.78 39.02 -2.44
C LYS A 109 50.89 38.35 -1.63
N PHE A 110 50.83 37.04 -1.48
CA PHE A 110 51.83 36.25 -0.77
C PHE A 110 53.19 36.33 -1.46
N GLN A 111 53.25 36.05 -2.76
CA GLN A 111 54.47 36.19 -3.57
C GLN A 111 55.04 37.62 -3.53
N GLY A 112 54.16 38.62 -3.61
CA GLY A 112 54.56 40.03 -3.49
C GLY A 112 55.08 40.42 -2.10
N ALA A 113 54.63 39.76 -1.03
CA ALA A 113 55.16 39.95 0.32
C ALA A 113 56.49 39.20 0.50
N GLN A 114 56.60 37.99 -0.04
CA GLN A 114 57.80 37.16 0.01
C GLN A 114 58.99 37.86 -0.68
N THR A 115 58.82 38.33 -1.91
CA THR A 115 59.86 39.07 -2.65
C THR A 115 60.34 40.33 -1.93
N ARG A 116 59.44 41.03 -1.23
CA ARG A 116 59.80 42.19 -0.40
C ARG A 116 60.62 41.77 0.82
N ASN A 117 60.26 40.69 1.50
CA ASN A 117 61.03 40.17 2.62
C ASN A 117 62.43 39.72 2.17
N GLU A 118 62.54 38.96 1.09
CA GLU A 118 63.84 38.53 0.53
C GLU A 118 64.72 39.73 0.18
N THR A 119 64.13 40.80 -0.37
CA THR A 119 64.85 42.05 -0.65
C THR A 119 65.34 42.73 0.63
N LEU A 120 64.51 42.80 1.67
CA LEU A 120 64.89 43.38 2.97
C LEU A 120 65.96 42.56 3.68
N GLU A 121 65.86 41.23 3.66
CA GLU A 121 66.88 40.32 4.21
C GLU A 121 68.22 40.52 3.52
N LYS A 122 68.22 40.66 2.18
CA LYS A 122 69.44 40.93 1.43
C LYS A 122 70.06 42.28 1.80
N ILE A 123 69.27 43.34 1.93
CA ILE A 123 69.75 44.67 2.36
C ILE A 123 70.31 44.62 3.79
N LEU A 124 69.70 43.84 4.69
CA LEU A 124 70.16 43.64 6.07
C LEU A 124 71.45 42.82 6.16
N LEU A 125 71.66 41.85 5.27
CA LEU A 125 72.88 41.04 5.20
C LEU A 125 74.06 41.76 4.51
N GLU A 126 73.79 42.80 3.72
CA GLU A 126 74.79 43.62 3.02
C GLU A 126 75.22 44.90 3.80
N SER A 127 74.64 45.16 4.99
CA SER A 127 75.10 46.19 5.96
C SER A 127 76.04 45.61 7.01
#